data_AF-A0A7X7LVX2-F1
#
_entry.id   AF-A0A7X7LVX2-F1
#
_cell.length_a   1.000
_cell.length_b   1.000
_cell.length_c   1.000
_cell.angle_alpha   90.00
_cell.angle_beta   90.00
_cell.angle_gamma   90.00
#
_symmetry.space_group_name_H-M   'P 1'
#
loop_
_entity.id
_entity.type
_entity.pdbx_description
1 polymer ?
#
loop_
_entity_poly.entity_id
_entity_poly.type
_entity_poly.pdbx_seq_one_letter_code
_entity_poly.pdbx_strand_id
1 'polypeptide(L)'
;MTRTLTLPQAVDGTAFRLLNDWQRDFPLVSRPFAQIGESLGVAEAEVVARYRKLAAEGVLSRIGPVFTPRRLGASALAALAAPPARLEEVAARVSREATINHNYERE
;
A
#
# COMPACT_ATOMS: atom_id res chain seq x y z
N MET A 1 3.93 -16.03 21.90
CA MET A 1 4.85 -16.40 20.80
C MET A 1 5.52 -15.13 20.31
N THR A 2 6.79 -14.92 20.61
CA THR A 2 7.54 -13.74 20.16
C THR A 2 7.86 -13.94 18.67
N ARG A 3 7.19 -13.19 17.79
CA ARG A 3 7.51 -13.20 16.36
C ARG A 3 8.79 -12.39 16.16
N THR A 4 9.88 -13.05 15.80
CA THR A 4 11.07 -12.35 15.33
C THR A 4 10.75 -11.71 13.99
N LEU A 5 10.80 -10.37 13.93
CA LEU A 5 10.64 -9.62 12.69
C LEU A 5 11.98 -9.62 11.96
N THR A 6 12.06 -10.35 10.85
CA THR A 6 13.16 -10.23 9.90
C THR A 6 12.72 -9.26 8.80
N LEU A 7 13.39 -8.11 8.71
CA LEU A 7 13.15 -7.17 7.63
C LEU A 7 13.77 -7.68 6.32
N PRO A 8 13.19 -7.38 5.14
CA PRO A 8 13.86 -7.59 3.88
C PRO A 8 15.24 -6.93 3.90
N GLN A 9 16.23 -7.52 3.23
CA GLN A 9 17.60 -6.98 3.17
C GLN A 9 17.65 -5.51 2.72
N ALA A 10 16.67 -5.07 1.94
CA ALA A 10 16.46 -3.70 1.48
C ALA A 10 16.16 -2.68 2.61
N VAL A 11 15.72 -3.13 3.79
CA VAL A 11 15.18 -2.27 4.84
C VAL A 11 16.10 -2.27 6.05
N ASP A 12 16.97 -1.26 6.13
CA ASP A 12 17.74 -0.93 7.32
C ASP A 12 16.88 -0.21 8.39
N GLY A 13 17.49 0.14 9.53
CA GLY A 13 16.76 0.80 10.62
C GLY A 13 16.12 2.13 10.22
N THR A 14 16.81 2.94 9.42
CA THR A 14 16.28 4.23 8.95
C THR A 14 15.15 4.02 7.94
N ALA A 15 15.32 3.09 6.99
CA ALA A 15 14.29 2.72 6.03
C ALA A 15 13.03 2.17 6.73
N PHE A 16 13.21 1.37 7.79
CA PHE A 16 12.10 0.90 8.61
C PHE A 16 11.34 2.07 9.22
N ARG A 17 12.02 3.03 9.84
CA ARG A 17 11.38 4.21 10.41
C ARG A 17 10.68 5.07 9.36
N LEU A 18 11.29 5.27 8.19
CA LEU A 18 10.66 5.97 7.06
C LEU A 18 9.35 5.32 6.62
N LEU A 19 9.27 3.98 6.66
CA LEU A 19 8.05 3.24 6.30
C LEU A 19 7.04 3.16 7.43
N ASN A 20 7.48 3.02 8.68
CA ASN A 20 6.64 2.74 9.83
C ASN A 20 6.04 4.03 10.42
N ASP A 21 6.87 5.05 10.62
CA ASP A 21 6.48 6.24 11.40
C ASP A 21 5.52 7.14 10.60
N TRP A 22 5.45 6.99 9.28
CA TRP A 22 4.71 7.86 8.36
C TRP A 22 3.60 7.15 7.57
N GLN A 23 3.13 5.97 8.02
CA GLN A 23 1.94 5.33 7.43
C GLN A 23 0.65 6.11 7.69
N ARG A 24 0.68 6.95 8.72
CA ARG A 24 -0.38 7.88 9.12
C ARG A 24 0.26 9.24 9.34
N ASP A 25 -0.57 10.28 9.29
CA ASP A 25 -0.17 11.66 9.63
C ASP A 25 1.06 12.14 8.88
N PHE A 26 1.19 11.76 7.60
CA PHE A 26 2.26 12.24 6.72
C PHE A 26 2.24 13.78 6.70
N PRO A 27 3.39 14.46 6.86
CA PRO A 27 3.41 15.91 7.03
C PRO A 27 2.75 16.65 5.87
N LEU A 28 1.77 17.51 6.17
CA LEU A 28 1.07 18.34 5.19
C LEU A 28 1.60 19.78 5.23
N VAL A 29 2.90 19.90 5.03
CA VAL A 29 3.64 21.17 4.98
C VAL A 29 4.31 21.34 3.61
N SER A 30 4.88 22.51 3.33
CA SER A 30 5.53 22.80 2.04
C SER A 30 6.76 21.94 1.76
N ARG A 31 7.47 21.49 2.81
CA ARG A 31 8.68 20.66 2.72
C ARG A 31 8.56 19.42 3.63
N PRO A 32 7.69 18.46 3.28
CA PRO A 32 7.39 17.34 4.18
C PRO A 32 8.60 16.45 4.42
N PHE A 33 9.43 16.22 3.39
CA PHE A 33 10.62 15.38 3.52
C PHE A 33 11.72 16.03 4.37
N ALA A 34 11.77 17.37 4.44
CA ALA A 34 12.64 18.08 5.38
C ALA A 34 12.21 17.84 6.83
N GLN A 35 10.92 17.99 7.14
CA GLN A 35 10.38 17.72 8.47
C GLN A 35 10.60 16.26 8.89
N ILE A 36 10.43 15.31 7.96
CA ILE A 36 10.75 13.90 8.20
C ILE A 36 12.25 13.74 8.50
N GLY A 37 13.13 14.36 7.71
CA GLY A 37 14.57 14.32 7.92
C GLY A 37 14.98 14.83 9.29
N GLU A 38 14.43 15.98 9.72
CA GLU A 38 14.65 16.55 11.05
C GLU A 38 14.28 15.58 12.17
N SER A 39 13.12 14.91 12.08
CA SER A 39 12.68 13.93 13.08
C SER A 39 13.53 12.65 13.15
N LEU A 40 14.25 12.33 12.06
CA LEU A 40 15.06 11.13 11.93
C LEU A 40 16.56 11.41 12.04
N GLY A 41 16.96 12.69 12.12
CA GLY A 41 18.37 13.10 12.16
C GLY A 41 19.10 12.92 10.82
N VAL A 42 18.40 13.00 9.68
CA VAL A 42 18.98 12.85 8.34
C VAL A 42 18.60 14.02 7.43
N ALA A 43 19.38 14.26 6.38
CA ALA A 43 19.09 15.32 5.42
C ALA A 43 17.85 15.00 4.57
N GLU A 44 17.11 16.03 4.14
CA GLU A 44 15.95 15.88 3.23
C GLU A 44 16.31 15.08 1.96
N ALA A 45 17.46 15.36 1.37
CA ALA A 45 17.93 14.66 0.17
C ALA A 45 18.08 13.14 0.41
N GLU A 46 18.51 12.74 1.61
CA GLU A 46 18.63 11.34 1.99
C GLU A 46 17.25 10.69 2.17
N VAL A 47 16.29 11.39 2.79
CA VAL A 47 14.89 10.92 2.90
C VAL A 47 14.30 10.62 1.53
N VAL A 48 14.42 11.58 0.60
CA VAL A 48 13.91 11.43 -0.77
C VAL A 48 14.61 10.29 -1.50
N ALA A 49 15.94 10.18 -1.39
CA ALA A 49 16.71 9.11 -2.03
C ALA A 49 16.30 7.73 -1.50
N ARG A 50 16.11 7.58 -0.18
CA ARG A 50 15.67 6.34 0.45
C ARG A 50 14.26 5.94 0.02
N TYR A 51 13.30 6.87 0.00
CA TYR A 51 11.96 6.56 -0.51
C TYR A 51 11.97 6.13 -1.98
N ARG A 52 12.77 6.79 -2.83
CA ARG A 52 12.93 6.39 -4.23
C ARG A 52 13.50 4.97 -4.36
N LYS A 53 14.51 4.64 -3.57
CA LYS A 53 15.08 3.28 -3.53
C LYS A 53 14.03 2.25 -3.12
N LEU A 54 13.32 2.49 -2.02
CA LEU A 54 12.25 1.60 -1.53
C LEU A 54 11.14 1.42 -2.57
N ALA A 55 10.80 2.46 -3.33
CA ALA A 55 9.82 2.36 -4.41
C ALA A 55 10.35 1.53 -5.59
N ALA A 56 11.60 1.75 -6.01
CA ALA A 56 12.24 0.99 -7.08
C ALA A 56 12.38 -0.51 -6.76
N GLU A 57 12.58 -0.84 -5.48
CA GLU A 57 12.68 -2.22 -4.99
C GLU A 57 11.30 -2.86 -4.70
N GLY A 58 10.20 -2.14 -4.92
CA GLY A 58 8.83 -2.63 -4.70
C GLY A 58 8.42 -2.74 -3.23
N VAL A 59 9.25 -2.25 -2.30
CA VAL A 59 8.95 -2.22 -0.86
C VAL A 59 7.93 -1.13 -0.53
N LEU A 60 8.05 0.03 -1.18
CA LEU A 60 7.10 1.15 -1.08
C LEU A 60 6.22 1.18 -2.33
N SER A 61 4.92 0.96 -2.17
CA SER A 61 3.98 1.02 -3.29
C SER A 61 3.68 2.45 -3.74
N ARG A 62 3.39 3.35 -2.79
CA ARG A 62 2.95 4.73 -3.06
C ARG A 62 2.99 5.60 -1.81
N ILE A 63 3.33 6.87 -1.98
CA ILE A 63 3.02 7.95 -1.03
C ILE A 63 1.93 8.81 -1.67
N GLY A 64 0.79 8.95 -0.99
CA GLY A 64 -0.33 9.74 -1.51
C GLY A 64 -1.56 9.65 -0.62
N PRO A 65 -2.62 10.41 -0.95
CA PRO A 65 -3.82 10.46 -0.14
C PRO A 65 -4.53 9.10 -0.10
N VAL A 66 -5.11 8.79 1.05
CA VAL A 66 -6.03 7.66 1.25
C VAL A 66 -7.38 8.24 1.62
N PHE A 67 -8.40 7.89 0.85
CA PHE A 67 -9.76 8.37 1.08
C PHE A 67 -10.57 7.34 1.85
N THR A 68 -11.38 7.81 2.80
CA THR A 68 -12.31 6.95 3.52
C THR A 68 -13.30 6.31 2.54
N PRO A 69 -13.57 4.99 2.64
CA PRO A 69 -14.61 4.34 1.85
C PRO A 69 -15.96 5.07 1.96
N ARG A 70 -16.73 5.09 0.86
CA ARG A 70 -18.06 5.73 0.76
C ARG A 70 -18.07 7.27 0.89
N ARG A 71 -16.91 7.94 1.01
CA ARG A 71 -16.84 9.40 0.86
C ARG A 71 -16.65 9.84 -0.58
N LEU A 72 -16.02 9.00 -1.39
CA LEU A 72 -15.86 9.18 -2.83
C LEU A 72 -16.31 7.88 -3.50
N GLY A 73 -17.43 7.94 -4.22
CA GLY A 73 -18.02 6.79 -4.91
C GLY A 73 -18.81 5.82 -4.00
N ALA A 74 -19.33 4.76 -4.62
CA ALA A 74 -20.04 3.67 -3.97
C ALA A 74 -19.27 2.36 -4.13
N SER A 75 -19.37 1.47 -3.14
CA SER A 75 -18.82 0.12 -3.22
C SER A 75 -19.81 -0.89 -2.66
N ALA A 76 -19.79 -2.09 -3.24
CA ALA A 76 -20.57 -3.24 -2.81
C ALA A 76 -19.67 -4.49 -2.79
N LEU A 77 -20.00 -5.42 -1.91
CA LEU A 77 -19.44 -6.77 -1.90
C LEU A 77 -20.58 -7.72 -2.26
N ALA A 78 -20.33 -8.59 -3.23
CA ALA A 78 -21.28 -9.61 -3.67
C ALA A 78 -20.60 -10.98 -3.62
N ALA A 79 -21.39 -12.01 -3.33
CA ALA A 79 -20.99 -13.41 -3.40
C ALA A 79 -21.85 -14.10 -4.45
N LEU A 80 -21.21 -14.91 -5.30
CA LEU A 80 -21.86 -15.67 -6.36
C LEU A 80 -21.65 -17.15 -6.10
N ALA A 81 -22.73 -17.92 -6.02
CA ALA A 81 -22.66 -19.38 -5.98
C ALA A 81 -22.42 -19.91 -7.40
N ALA A 82 -21.18 -19.82 -7.88
CA ALA A 82 -20.79 -20.33 -9.18
C ALA A 82 -20.63 -21.86 -9.14
N PRO A 83 -21.28 -22.62 -10.04
CA PRO A 83 -21.01 -24.05 -10.16
C PRO A 83 -19.53 -24.29 -10.49
N PRO A 84 -18.84 -25.27 -9.88
CA PRO A 84 -17.40 -25.50 -10.09
C PRO A 84 -17.03 -25.66 -11.57
N ALA A 85 -17.85 -26.38 -12.34
CA ALA A 85 -17.65 -26.59 -13.77
C ALA A 85 -17.72 -25.32 -14.63
N ARG A 86 -18.21 -24.20 -14.07
CA ARG A 86 -18.38 -22.91 -14.76
C ARG A 86 -17.65 -21.77 -14.07
N LEU A 87 -16.85 -22.07 -13.04
CA LEU A 87 -16.22 -21.05 -12.21
C LEU A 87 -15.37 -20.08 -13.05
N GLU A 88 -14.51 -20.59 -13.91
CA GLU A 88 -13.64 -19.77 -14.77
C GLU A 88 -14.45 -18.87 -15.73
N GLU A 89 -15.52 -19.42 -16.31
CA GLU A 89 -16.42 -18.68 -17.21
C GLU A 89 -17.10 -17.52 -16.47
N VAL A 90 -17.63 -17.78 -15.27
CA VAL A 90 -18.29 -16.77 -14.43
C VAL A 90 -17.27 -15.73 -13.98
N ALA A 91 -16.09 -16.15 -13.50
CA ALA A 91 -15.03 -15.25 -13.06
C ALA A 91 -14.56 -14.33 -14.20
N ALA A 92 -14.38 -14.86 -15.41
CA ALA A 92 -13.98 -14.08 -16.57
C ALA A 92 -15.03 -13.02 -16.96
N ARG A 93 -16.33 -13.32 -16.83
CA ARG A 93 -17.40 -12.34 -17.07
C ARG A 93 -17.37 -11.23 -16.02
N VAL A 94 -17.29 -11.59 -14.75
CA VAL A 94 -17.23 -10.64 -13.62
C VAL A 94 -16.01 -9.71 -13.75
N SER A 95 -14.83 -10.27 -14.03
CA SER A 95 -13.59 -9.49 -14.13
C SER A 95 -13.50 -8.58 -15.35
N ARG A 96 -14.44 -8.69 -16.32
CA ARG A 96 -14.52 -7.76 -17.46
C ARG A 96 -15.25 -6.46 -17.13
N GLU A 97 -16.03 -6.44 -16.06
CA GLU A 97 -16.75 -5.25 -15.63
C GLU A 97 -15.76 -4.22 -15.08
N ALA A 98 -15.64 -3.07 -15.75
CA ALA A 98 -14.64 -2.05 -15.43
C ALA A 98 -14.75 -1.50 -13.99
N THR A 99 -15.94 -1.58 -13.39
CA THR A 99 -16.21 -1.15 -12.02
C THR A 99 -15.82 -2.20 -10.97
N ILE A 100 -15.48 -3.42 -11.36
CA ILE A 100 -15.08 -4.51 -10.47
C ILE A 100 -13.55 -4.55 -10.40
N ASN A 101 -13.02 -4.13 -9.26
CA ASN A 101 -11.58 -4.06 -8.98
C ASN A 101 -11.00 -5.36 -8.42
N HIS A 102 -11.83 -6.20 -7.81
CA HIS A 102 -11.41 -7.44 -7.17
C HIS A 102 -12.43 -8.56 -7.39
N ASN A 103 -11.95 -9.74 -7.76
CA ASN A 103 -12.75 -10.95 -7.92
C ASN A 103 -11.91 -12.15 -7.45
N TYR A 104 -12.45 -12.99 -6.58
CA TYR A 104 -11.71 -14.10 -5.97
C TYR A 104 -12.59 -15.33 -5.81
N GLU A 105 -12.00 -16.49 -6.10
CA GLU A 105 -12.51 -17.78 -5.61
C GLU A 105 -12.30 -17.89 -4.09
N ARG A 106 -13.28 -18.49 -3.42
CA ARG A 106 -13.33 -18.71 -1.97
C ARG A 106 -13.98 -20.06 -1.69
N GLU A 107 -13.40 -20.81 -0.76
CA GLU A 107 -13.95 -22.07 -0.20
C GLU A 107 -14.81 -21.81 1.03
#